data_AF-A0A1V5XJG3-F1
#
_entry.id   AF-A0A1V5XJG3-F1
#
_cell.length_a   1.000
_cell.length_b   1.000
_cell.length_c   1.000
_cell.angle_alpha   90.00
_cell.angle_beta   90.00
_cell.angle_gamma   90.00
#
_symmetry.space_group_name_H-M   'P 1'
#
loop_
_entity.id
_entity.type
_entity.pdbx_description
1 polymer ?
#
loop_
_entity_poly.entity_id
_entity_poly.type
_entity_poly.pdbx_seq_one_letter_code
_entity_poly.pdbx_strand_id
1 'polypeptide(L)'
;MGKALRWATLAVLVMGCSGTVESANGGSAGASGVGGSAAMGGAGGSHTGGTGASAGQAGNTGGNAADAGGGAGGSGAVAGGGAGGSGADAGASGQGATGGSAGYPPAPQCKDDSQCILYSDCCTCVAMRPGDPVEDCPITCVVDKCTELGISQAKGPRCLAGHCAVGFDCDAPKVLCNALPPQCEAGEVPSVNNLCWGPCVPASQCAFVPNCSNCDPKMYTCVTDVGWVFEHHCVPTPQACKNDLSCECMQNAVCLPPFDHCSASPTDGVFCECTNC
;
A
#
# COMPACT_ATOMS: atom_id res chain seq x y z
N MET A 1 -50.79 22.61 13.54
CA MET A 1 -50.39 22.82 12.12
C MET A 1 -49.65 21.57 11.66
N GLY A 2 -50.39 20.59 11.14
CA GLY A 2 -49.86 19.28 10.75
C GLY A 2 -49.34 19.31 9.31
N LYS A 3 -48.10 18.89 9.09
CA LYS A 3 -47.54 18.66 7.76
C LYS A 3 -47.75 17.19 7.39
N ALA A 4 -48.54 16.96 6.34
CA ALA A 4 -48.79 15.65 5.76
C ALA A 4 -47.55 15.15 5.01
N LEU A 5 -47.02 14.00 5.44
CA LEU A 5 -46.01 13.23 4.71
C LEU A 5 -46.69 12.57 3.51
N ARG A 6 -46.29 12.94 2.29
CA ARG A 6 -46.66 12.22 1.07
C ARG A 6 -45.63 11.13 0.81
N TRP A 7 -46.05 9.88 0.92
CA TRP A 7 -45.30 8.72 0.45
C TRP A 7 -45.41 8.66 -1.07
N ALA A 8 -44.29 8.77 -1.78
CA ALA A 8 -44.20 8.53 -3.21
C ALA A 8 -43.77 7.08 -3.43
N THR A 9 -44.70 6.27 -3.91
CA THR A 9 -44.47 4.86 -4.30
C THR A 9 -43.63 4.84 -5.57
N LEU A 10 -42.35 4.46 -5.45
CA LEU A 10 -41.47 4.25 -6.59
C LEU A 10 -41.77 2.86 -7.18
N ALA A 11 -42.39 2.83 -8.36
CA ALA A 11 -42.62 1.60 -9.10
C ALA A 11 -41.30 1.14 -9.74
N VAL A 12 -40.72 0.05 -9.24
CA VAL A 12 -39.55 -0.63 -9.83
C VAL A 12 -40.05 -1.49 -10.99
N LEU A 13 -39.68 -1.11 -12.20
CA LEU A 13 -39.90 -1.89 -13.42
C LEU A 13 -38.78 -2.93 -13.54
N VAL A 14 -39.06 -4.19 -13.19
CA VAL A 14 -38.13 -5.31 -13.40
C VAL A 14 -38.28 -5.81 -14.84
N MET A 15 -37.34 -5.43 -15.72
CA MET A 15 -37.19 -6.09 -17.03
C MET A 15 -36.38 -7.37 -16.84
N GLY A 16 -37.05 -8.52 -16.99
CA GLY A 16 -36.41 -9.83 -17.00
C GLY A 16 -35.74 -10.12 -18.35
N CYS A 17 -34.42 -10.34 -18.33
CA CYS A 17 -33.71 -11.00 -19.42
C CYS A 17 -33.72 -12.51 -19.18
N SER A 18 -34.57 -13.23 -19.92
CA SER A 18 -34.58 -14.69 -19.99
C SER A 18 -33.46 -15.15 -20.93
N GLY A 19 -32.28 -15.44 -20.38
CA GLY A 19 -31.19 -16.12 -21.09
C GLY A 19 -31.25 -17.62 -20.83
N THR A 20 -31.52 -18.42 -21.86
CA THR A 20 -31.45 -19.88 -21.85
C THR A 20 -30.00 -20.34 -21.72
N VAL A 21 -29.69 -21.08 -20.66
CA VAL A 21 -28.41 -21.80 -20.52
C VAL A 21 -28.51 -23.16 -21.23
N GLU A 22 -27.85 -23.28 -22.38
CA GLU A 22 -27.60 -24.56 -23.03
C GLU A 22 -26.59 -25.37 -22.21
N SER A 23 -27.09 -26.45 -21.62
CA SER A 23 -26.30 -27.44 -20.90
C SER A 23 -25.62 -28.36 -21.93
N ALA A 24 -24.35 -28.12 -22.23
CA ALA A 24 -23.52 -29.06 -22.98
C ALA A 24 -22.93 -30.10 -22.02
N ASN A 25 -23.65 -31.20 -21.90
CA ASN A 25 -23.23 -32.44 -21.27
C ASN A 25 -22.20 -33.12 -22.19
N GLY A 26 -20.93 -33.14 -21.79
CA GLY A 26 -19.83 -33.73 -22.57
C GLY A 26 -18.86 -34.47 -21.65
N GLY A 27 -19.22 -35.69 -21.26
CA GLY A 27 -18.34 -36.59 -20.53
C GLY A 27 -17.17 -37.07 -21.39
N SER A 28 -16.01 -37.25 -20.76
CA SER A 28 -14.95 -38.13 -21.26
C SER A 28 -14.23 -38.74 -20.07
N ALA A 29 -14.28 -40.07 -20.02
CA ALA A 29 -13.71 -40.94 -19.02
C ALA A 29 -12.22 -41.23 -19.29
N GLY A 30 -11.50 -41.61 -18.23
CA GLY A 30 -10.16 -42.20 -18.27
C GLY A 30 -9.11 -41.30 -17.60
N ALA A 31 -8.23 -41.74 -16.71
CA ALA A 31 -7.88 -43.08 -16.27
C ALA A 31 -7.28 -43.05 -14.85
N SER A 32 -7.37 -44.19 -14.17
CA SER A 32 -6.74 -44.49 -12.88
C SER A 32 -5.23 -44.27 -12.89
N GLY A 33 -4.74 -43.52 -11.89
CA GLY A 33 -3.33 -43.48 -11.50
C GLY A 33 -3.22 -43.80 -10.02
N VAL A 34 -2.85 -45.05 -9.72
CA VAL A 34 -2.52 -45.54 -8.38
C VAL A 34 -1.02 -45.40 -8.19
N GLY A 35 -0.57 -44.88 -7.04
CA GLY A 35 0.76 -45.20 -6.52
C GLY A 35 1.55 -44.01 -5.96
N GLY A 36 2.02 -44.16 -4.72
CA GLY A 36 3.23 -43.48 -4.26
C GLY A 36 3.16 -42.81 -2.90
N SER A 37 2.91 -43.59 -1.83
CA SER A 37 3.30 -43.16 -0.48
C SER A 37 4.83 -43.23 -0.36
N ALA A 38 5.49 -42.09 -0.19
CA ALA A 38 6.90 -42.04 0.23
C ALA A 38 6.96 -41.40 1.62
N ALA A 39 7.07 -42.28 2.63
CA ALA A 39 7.57 -41.93 3.93
C ALA A 39 9.11 -41.85 3.84
N MET A 40 9.69 -40.73 4.30
CA MET A 40 11.07 -40.71 4.75
C MET A 40 11.13 -39.97 6.08
N GLY A 41 11.28 -40.76 7.14
CA GLY A 41 11.79 -40.28 8.42
C GLY A 41 13.28 -39.99 8.31
N GLY A 42 13.71 -38.90 8.93
CA GLY A 42 15.12 -38.58 9.16
C GLY A 42 15.27 -38.11 10.60
N ALA A 43 15.80 -39.00 11.44
CA ALA A 43 16.18 -38.72 12.82
C ALA A 43 17.62 -38.19 12.88
N GLY A 44 17.90 -37.35 13.87
CA GLY A 44 19.17 -37.33 14.59
C GLY A 44 20.28 -36.42 14.05
N GLY A 45 20.62 -35.40 14.84
CA GLY A 45 21.83 -34.60 14.65
C GLY A 45 22.03 -33.59 15.78
N SER A 46 22.45 -34.06 16.95
CA SER A 46 22.98 -33.21 18.03
C SER A 46 24.30 -32.58 17.60
N HIS A 47 24.41 -31.25 17.68
CA HIS A 47 25.71 -30.57 17.72
C HIS A 47 25.90 -29.87 19.06
N THR A 48 26.67 -30.54 19.91
CA THR A 48 27.33 -30.02 21.10
C THR A 48 28.73 -29.52 20.73
N GLY A 49 29.12 -28.37 21.31
CA GLY A 49 30.49 -28.10 21.75
C GLY A 49 31.48 -27.56 20.71
N GLY A 50 31.99 -26.35 20.99
CA GLY A 50 33.14 -25.78 20.29
C GLY A 50 33.58 -24.45 20.89
N THR A 51 34.09 -24.47 22.13
CA THR A 51 34.92 -23.39 22.68
C THR A 51 36.31 -23.43 22.05
N GLY A 52 36.83 -22.28 21.61
CA GLY A 52 38.20 -22.18 21.10
C GLY A 52 38.60 -20.74 20.79
N ALA A 53 39.27 -20.10 21.76
CA ALA A 53 39.96 -18.83 21.59
C ALA A 53 41.26 -19.00 20.79
N SER A 54 41.67 -17.97 20.03
CA SER A 54 42.98 -17.28 20.17
C SER A 54 43.44 -16.56 18.89
N ALA A 55 43.75 -15.27 19.06
CA ALA A 55 44.94 -14.53 18.60
C ALA A 55 45.22 -14.25 17.10
N GLY A 56 45.62 -12.98 16.84
CA GLY A 56 46.50 -12.55 15.72
C GLY A 56 45.83 -11.62 14.69
N GLN A 57 45.65 -10.31 14.90
CA GLN A 57 46.57 -9.16 14.76
C GLN A 57 47.01 -8.73 13.33
N ALA A 58 47.19 -7.40 13.21
CA ALA A 58 47.67 -6.58 12.09
C ALA A 58 46.65 -6.28 10.97
N GLY A 59 46.32 -5.05 10.60
CA GLY A 59 46.77 -3.73 11.01
C GLY A 59 46.33 -2.74 9.92
N ASN A 60 45.84 -1.56 10.30
CA ASN A 60 46.11 -0.35 9.53
C ASN A 60 45.90 0.88 10.42
N THR A 61 47.05 1.40 10.83
CA THR A 61 47.34 2.70 11.42
C THR A 61 47.15 3.83 10.41
N GLY A 62 46.64 4.96 10.92
CA GLY A 62 46.75 6.29 10.33
C GLY A 62 45.44 7.06 10.52
N GLY A 63 45.29 8.02 11.44
CA GLY A 63 46.26 8.76 12.24
C GLY A 63 46.00 10.26 12.10
N ASN A 64 45.41 10.84 13.15
CA ASN A 64 45.49 12.23 13.61
C ASN A 64 44.82 13.33 12.74
N ALA A 65 44.25 14.41 13.27
CA ALA A 65 44.51 15.08 14.54
C ALA A 65 43.24 15.69 15.16
N ALA A 66 43.21 15.69 16.48
CA ALA A 66 42.42 16.63 17.26
C ALA A 66 43.08 18.01 17.19
N ASP A 67 42.29 19.08 17.21
CA ASP A 67 42.64 20.25 17.99
C ASP A 67 41.42 21.11 18.32
N ALA A 68 41.55 21.77 19.47
CA ALA A 68 40.55 22.44 20.25
C ALA A 68 40.31 23.90 19.85
N GLY A 69 39.32 24.52 20.49
CA GLY A 69 39.40 25.94 20.85
C GLY A 69 38.45 26.87 20.09
N GLY A 70 37.68 27.64 20.87
CA GLY A 70 36.68 28.58 20.37
C GLY A 70 37.23 29.90 19.85
N GLY A 71 36.30 30.79 19.48
CA GLY A 71 36.60 32.16 19.11
C GLY A 71 35.33 32.91 18.69
N ALA A 72 34.93 33.86 19.53
CA ALA A 72 33.90 34.85 19.24
C ALA A 72 34.48 36.02 18.44
N GLY A 73 33.63 36.63 17.60
CA GLY A 73 33.71 38.05 17.24
C GLY A 73 34.50 38.41 15.99
N GLY A 74 33.90 39.24 15.12
CA GLY A 74 34.65 39.99 14.11
C GLY A 74 33.84 40.38 12.88
N SER A 75 33.15 41.52 12.95
CA SER A 75 32.63 42.27 11.80
C SER A 75 33.79 42.79 10.93
N GLY A 76 33.69 42.71 9.61
CA GLY A 76 34.66 43.32 8.70
C GLY A 76 34.22 43.24 7.25
N ALA A 77 34.03 44.40 6.63
CA ALA A 77 33.48 44.60 5.30
C ALA A 77 34.54 44.58 4.17
N VAL A 78 33.99 44.67 2.95
CA VAL A 78 34.51 45.20 1.66
C VAL A 78 35.47 44.41 0.76
N ALA A 79 34.90 44.05 -0.40
CA ALA A 79 35.25 44.46 -1.78
C ALA A 79 36.42 43.80 -2.56
N GLY A 80 36.07 43.39 -3.79
CA GLY A 80 36.94 42.98 -4.90
C GLY A 80 36.28 41.79 -5.62
N GLY A 81 35.69 41.88 -6.82
CA GLY A 81 36.13 42.61 -8.00
C GLY A 81 36.67 41.57 -9.01
N GLY A 82 35.79 41.01 -9.84
CA GLY A 82 36.16 40.03 -10.87
C GLY A 82 35.14 40.05 -12.01
N ALA A 83 35.53 40.70 -13.11
CA ALA A 83 34.77 40.84 -14.34
C ALA A 83 35.04 39.69 -15.32
N GLY A 84 34.07 39.42 -16.20
CA GLY A 84 34.32 38.90 -17.55
C GLY A 84 33.93 37.44 -17.78
N GLY A 85 32.83 37.24 -18.52
CA GLY A 85 32.41 35.94 -19.02
C GLY A 85 31.13 36.05 -19.86
N SER A 86 31.26 36.59 -21.07
CA SER A 86 30.19 36.67 -22.07
C SER A 86 30.07 35.34 -22.81
N GLY A 87 28.86 34.80 -22.90
CA GLY A 87 28.47 33.86 -23.97
C GLY A 87 28.16 32.43 -23.53
N ALA A 88 26.88 32.10 -23.45
CA ALA A 88 26.32 30.82 -23.92
C ALA A 88 24.78 30.92 -23.97
N ASP A 89 24.30 30.81 -25.20
CA ASP A 89 23.02 30.33 -25.73
C ASP A 89 21.76 30.23 -24.85
N ALA A 90 20.69 30.83 -25.39
CA ALA A 90 19.30 30.64 -25.01
C ALA A 90 18.89 29.17 -25.23
N GLY A 91 18.96 28.37 -24.18
CA GLY A 91 18.41 27.01 -24.12
C GLY A 91 17.06 27.01 -23.40
N ALA A 92 16.04 26.57 -24.13
CA ALA A 92 14.69 26.12 -23.73
C ALA A 92 14.28 26.24 -22.25
N SER A 93 13.17 26.96 -22.05
CA SER A 93 12.12 26.74 -21.04
C SER A 93 12.31 25.51 -20.13
N GLY A 94 13.13 25.66 -19.09
CA GLY A 94 13.08 24.78 -17.94
C GLY A 94 11.78 25.07 -17.21
N GLN A 95 10.84 24.12 -17.21
CA GLN A 95 9.74 24.13 -16.26
C GLN A 95 10.36 24.18 -14.87
N GLY A 96 10.17 25.31 -14.19
CA GLY A 96 10.64 25.50 -12.83
C GLY A 96 10.14 24.35 -11.98
N ALA A 97 11.06 23.59 -11.40
CA ALA A 97 10.73 22.62 -10.38
C ALA A 97 9.93 23.38 -9.31
N THR A 98 8.66 23.01 -9.15
CA THR A 98 7.79 23.51 -8.09
C THR A 98 8.53 23.32 -6.78
N GLY A 99 8.89 24.45 -6.15
CA GLY A 99 9.76 24.51 -5.00
C GLY A 99 9.31 23.53 -3.91
N GLY A 100 10.30 22.84 -3.33
CA GLY A 100 10.09 21.93 -2.22
C GLY A 100 9.30 22.64 -1.12
N SER A 101 8.05 22.21 -0.93
CA SER A 101 7.23 22.67 0.19
C SER A 101 7.95 22.30 1.48
N ALA A 102 8.46 23.31 2.16
CA ALA A 102 9.10 23.17 3.44
C ALA A 102 8.11 22.60 4.47
N GLY A 103 8.43 21.42 5.01
CA GLY A 103 8.15 21.02 6.39
C GLY A 103 6.69 20.82 6.84
N TYR A 104 5.70 20.76 5.94
CA TYR A 104 4.37 20.34 6.37
C TYR A 104 4.35 18.82 6.60
N PRO A 105 3.75 18.34 7.71
CA PRO A 105 3.55 16.92 7.89
C PRO A 105 2.76 16.38 6.69
N PRO A 106 3.02 15.13 6.27
CA PRO A 106 2.29 14.55 5.15
C PRO A 106 0.79 14.59 5.46
N ALA A 107 0.03 15.31 4.64
CA ALA A 107 -1.42 15.28 4.72
C ALA A 107 -1.91 13.94 4.17
N PRO A 108 -3.00 13.37 4.72
CA PRO A 108 -3.55 12.11 4.23
C PRO A 108 -4.02 12.31 2.80
N GLN A 109 -3.89 11.30 1.93
CA GLN A 109 -4.39 11.36 0.54
C GLN A 109 -5.89 11.64 0.51
N CYS A 110 -6.63 11.08 1.46
CA CYS A 110 -8.07 11.24 1.61
C CYS A 110 -8.44 11.31 3.09
N LYS A 111 -9.63 11.81 3.39
CA LYS A 111 -10.27 11.78 4.72
C LYS A 111 -11.54 10.94 4.72
N ASP A 112 -12.15 10.80 3.55
CA ASP A 112 -13.36 10.04 3.30
C ASP A 112 -13.36 9.53 1.85
N ASP A 113 -14.23 8.56 1.57
CA ASP A 113 -14.31 7.88 0.26
C ASP A 113 -14.58 8.84 -0.91
N SER A 114 -15.21 10.02 -0.67
CA SER A 114 -15.52 10.99 -1.73
C SER A 114 -14.29 11.69 -2.30
N GLN A 115 -13.16 11.63 -1.58
CA GLN A 115 -11.88 12.18 -2.02
C GLN A 115 -11.05 11.19 -2.84
N CYS A 116 -11.56 9.99 -3.08
CA CYS A 116 -10.91 9.00 -3.91
C CYS A 116 -11.66 8.85 -5.23
N ILE A 117 -10.89 8.74 -6.32
CA ILE A 117 -11.40 8.40 -7.65
C ILE A 117 -10.77 7.10 -8.11
N LEU A 118 -11.57 6.30 -8.83
CA LEU A 118 -11.09 5.09 -9.47
C LEU A 118 -10.57 5.49 -10.84
N TYR A 119 -9.27 5.43 -11.02
CA TYR A 119 -8.67 5.54 -12.34
C TYR A 119 -8.63 4.16 -12.98
N SER A 120 -9.33 4.05 -14.10
CA SER A 120 -9.35 2.84 -14.91
C SER A 120 -8.93 3.19 -16.32
N ASP A 121 -7.80 2.65 -16.73
CA ASP A 121 -7.36 2.66 -18.11
C ASP A 121 -7.02 1.23 -18.57
N CYS A 122 -6.26 1.13 -19.65
CA CYS A 122 -5.91 -0.14 -20.23
C CYS A 122 -4.81 -0.90 -19.49
N CYS A 123 -4.04 -0.20 -18.65
CA CYS A 123 -2.86 -0.75 -17.99
C CYS A 123 -3.10 -0.94 -16.48
N THR A 124 -3.94 -0.10 -15.89
CA THR A 124 -4.02 0.12 -14.46
C THR A 124 -5.46 0.23 -14.01
N CYS A 125 -5.70 -0.30 -12.82
CA CYS A 125 -6.92 -0.10 -12.08
C CYS A 125 -6.52 0.29 -10.66
N VAL A 126 -6.48 1.60 -10.40
CA VAL A 126 -5.94 2.14 -9.15
C VAL A 126 -6.87 3.20 -8.59
N ALA A 127 -6.99 3.24 -7.27
CA ALA A 127 -7.63 4.35 -6.58
C ALA A 127 -6.59 5.43 -6.30
N MET A 128 -6.96 6.70 -6.54
CA MET A 128 -6.06 7.84 -6.37
C MET A 128 -6.85 9.09 -5.99
N ARG A 129 -6.14 10.16 -5.61
CA ARG A 129 -6.77 11.45 -5.35
C ARG A 129 -7.09 12.17 -6.68
N PRO A 130 -8.19 12.93 -6.75
CA PRO A 130 -8.44 13.84 -7.86
C PRO A 130 -7.25 14.77 -8.13
N GLY A 131 -6.74 14.73 -9.36
CA GLY A 131 -5.65 15.60 -9.82
C GLY A 131 -4.24 15.06 -9.60
N ASP A 132 -4.08 13.89 -8.96
CA ASP A 132 -2.78 13.21 -8.96
C ASP A 132 -2.40 12.86 -10.43
N PRO A 133 -1.12 12.97 -10.81
CA PRO A 133 -0.68 12.65 -12.15
C PRO A 133 -0.84 11.16 -12.40
N VAL A 134 -1.37 10.82 -13.57
CA VAL A 134 -1.45 9.43 -14.03
C VAL A 134 -0.40 9.20 -15.09
N GLU A 135 0.28 8.07 -15.03
CA GLU A 135 1.16 7.63 -16.10
C GLU A 135 0.32 7.24 -17.32
N ASP A 136 0.65 7.81 -18.48
CA ASP A 136 -0.07 7.51 -19.72
C ASP A 136 0.16 6.04 -20.11
N CYS A 137 -0.93 5.28 -20.22
CA CYS A 137 -0.87 3.93 -20.75
C CYS A 137 -0.67 3.96 -22.27
N PRO A 138 0.46 3.43 -22.80
CA PRO A 138 0.80 3.54 -24.23
C PRO A 138 -0.05 2.62 -25.13
N ILE A 139 -0.87 1.74 -24.54
CA ILE A 139 -1.68 0.77 -25.26
C ILE A 139 -3.16 1.13 -25.20
N THR A 140 -3.86 0.89 -26.30
CA THR A 140 -5.32 0.92 -26.34
C THR A 140 -5.86 -0.50 -26.14
N CYS A 141 -6.82 -0.62 -25.23
CA CYS A 141 -7.51 -1.86 -24.89
C CYS A 141 -8.97 -1.75 -25.27
N VAL A 142 -9.60 -2.90 -25.51
CA VAL A 142 -11.05 -2.97 -25.78
C VAL A 142 -11.85 -2.87 -24.48
N VAL A 143 -11.24 -3.27 -23.35
CA VAL A 143 -11.85 -3.30 -22.02
C VAL A 143 -10.86 -2.73 -21.02
N ASP A 144 -11.33 -1.82 -20.17
CA ASP A 144 -10.50 -1.22 -19.12
C ASP A 144 -10.17 -2.23 -18.02
N LYS A 145 -9.04 -2.02 -17.33
CA LYS A 145 -8.50 -2.99 -16.39
C LYS A 145 -9.43 -3.21 -15.19
N CYS A 146 -10.12 -2.18 -14.71
CA CYS A 146 -11.07 -2.35 -13.60
C CYS A 146 -12.26 -3.23 -13.99
N THR A 147 -12.80 -3.06 -15.20
CA THR A 147 -13.87 -3.92 -15.71
C THR A 147 -13.41 -5.38 -15.83
N GLU A 148 -12.18 -5.63 -16.31
CA GLU A 148 -11.60 -6.98 -16.36
C GLU A 148 -11.51 -7.62 -14.96
N LEU A 149 -11.15 -6.83 -13.96
CA LEU A 149 -11.08 -7.26 -12.55
C LEU A 149 -12.46 -7.38 -11.88
N GLY A 150 -13.55 -7.09 -12.60
CA GLY A 150 -14.91 -7.14 -12.07
C GLY A 150 -15.20 -6.03 -11.06
N ILE A 151 -14.40 -4.97 -11.05
CA ILE A 151 -14.57 -3.83 -10.16
C ILE A 151 -15.58 -2.90 -10.81
N SER A 152 -16.82 -3.01 -10.35
CA SER A 152 -17.83 -2.04 -10.73
C SER A 152 -17.62 -0.74 -9.96
N GLN A 153 -17.89 0.39 -10.62
CA GLN A 153 -17.97 1.72 -10.01
C GLN A 153 -18.88 1.75 -8.77
N ALA A 154 -19.79 0.78 -8.62
CA ALA A 154 -20.68 0.66 -7.47
C ALA A 154 -19.97 0.30 -6.16
N LYS A 155 -18.82 -0.41 -6.20
CA LYS A 155 -18.01 -0.63 -4.99
C LYS A 155 -17.11 0.56 -4.66
N GLY A 156 -16.76 1.35 -5.68
CA GLY A 156 -16.03 2.60 -5.56
C GLY A 156 -14.63 2.46 -4.96
N PRO A 157 -13.75 3.45 -5.17
CA PRO A 157 -12.54 3.57 -4.38
C PRO A 157 -12.92 3.98 -2.94
N ARG A 158 -12.09 3.61 -1.96
CA ARG A 158 -12.29 3.90 -0.54
C ARG A 158 -11.09 4.62 0.04
N CYS A 159 -11.35 5.45 1.05
CA CYS A 159 -10.33 6.01 1.89
C CYS A 159 -10.04 5.08 3.06
N LEU A 160 -8.91 4.40 3.02
CA LEU A 160 -8.48 3.45 4.03
C LEU A 160 -7.24 4.01 4.70
N ALA A 161 -7.28 4.25 6.02
CA ALA A 161 -6.13 4.78 6.77
C ALA A 161 -5.40 5.95 6.06
N GLY A 162 -6.17 6.88 5.49
CA GLY A 162 -5.63 8.06 4.81
C GLY A 162 -5.07 7.86 3.40
N HIS A 163 -5.16 6.66 2.80
CA HIS A 163 -4.84 6.45 1.38
C HIS A 163 -6.04 5.99 0.57
N CYS A 164 -6.02 6.31 -0.73
CA CYS A 164 -7.03 5.80 -1.65
C CYS A 164 -6.70 4.38 -2.09
N ALA A 165 -7.63 3.46 -1.88
CA ALA A 165 -7.52 2.07 -2.29
C ALA A 165 -8.77 1.63 -3.04
N VAL A 166 -8.64 0.65 -3.93
CA VAL A 166 -9.81 0.06 -4.60
C VAL A 166 -10.70 -0.69 -3.60
N GLY A 167 -10.12 -1.20 -2.51
CA GLY A 167 -10.86 -1.86 -1.45
C GLY A 167 -11.24 -3.31 -1.79
N PHE A 168 -10.33 -4.07 -2.41
CA PHE A 168 -10.54 -5.50 -2.63
C PHE A 168 -10.79 -6.22 -1.30
N ASP A 169 -11.70 -7.19 -1.28
CA ASP A 169 -11.81 -8.09 -0.13
C ASP A 169 -10.62 -9.05 -0.17
N CYS A 170 -9.76 -9.05 0.84
CA CYS A 170 -8.58 -9.91 0.95
C CYS A 170 -8.63 -10.77 2.22
N ASP A 171 -9.83 -10.93 2.78
CA ASP A 171 -10.09 -11.66 4.01
C ASP A 171 -10.13 -13.18 3.76
N ALA A 172 -8.96 -13.81 3.82
CA ALA A 172 -8.80 -15.25 3.65
C ALA A 172 -9.83 -16.11 4.45
N PRO A 173 -10.13 -15.81 5.74
CA PRO A 173 -11.21 -16.46 6.49
C PRO A 173 -12.60 -16.48 5.85
N LYS A 174 -12.94 -15.57 4.93
CA LYS A 174 -14.25 -15.55 4.24
C LYS A 174 -14.34 -16.53 3.07
N VAL A 175 -13.23 -17.15 2.66
CA VAL A 175 -13.22 -18.08 1.53
C VAL A 175 -13.88 -19.40 1.94
N LEU A 176 -14.92 -19.78 1.20
CA LEU A 176 -15.68 -21.02 1.40
C LEU A 176 -15.47 -22.04 0.28
N CYS A 177 -14.84 -21.66 -0.82
CA CYS A 177 -14.59 -22.57 -1.93
C CYS A 177 -13.48 -23.57 -1.60
N ASN A 178 -13.60 -24.80 -2.11
CA ASN A 178 -12.60 -25.86 -1.94
C ASN A 178 -11.46 -25.74 -2.97
N ALA A 179 -10.91 -24.54 -3.14
CA ALA A 179 -9.74 -24.29 -3.98
C ALA A 179 -8.57 -23.82 -3.11
N LEU A 180 -7.35 -24.21 -3.50
CA LEU A 180 -6.15 -23.69 -2.86
C LEU A 180 -5.97 -22.20 -3.23
N PRO A 181 -5.46 -21.36 -2.31
CA PRO A 181 -5.13 -19.98 -2.63
C PRO A 181 -4.08 -19.93 -3.75
N PRO A 182 -4.18 -18.97 -4.70
CA PRO A 182 -3.13 -18.76 -5.67
C PRO A 182 -1.84 -18.29 -4.98
N GLN A 183 -0.70 -18.60 -5.59
CA GLN A 183 0.59 -18.06 -5.14
C GLN A 183 0.74 -16.64 -5.67
N CYS A 184 0.90 -15.68 -4.77
CA CYS A 184 1.11 -14.27 -5.09
C CYS A 184 2.57 -13.88 -4.86
N GLU A 185 3.04 -12.90 -5.64
CA GLU A 185 4.38 -12.34 -5.48
C GLU A 185 4.48 -11.55 -4.15
N ALA A 186 5.70 -11.20 -3.76
CA ALA A 186 5.91 -10.39 -2.56
C ALA A 186 5.21 -9.02 -2.67
N GLY A 187 4.43 -8.65 -1.65
CA GLY A 187 3.64 -7.43 -1.64
C GLY A 187 2.24 -7.56 -2.29
N GLU A 188 1.91 -8.75 -2.80
CA GLU A 188 0.59 -9.09 -3.30
C GLU A 188 -0.10 -10.12 -2.40
N VAL A 189 -1.44 -10.09 -2.40
CA VAL A 189 -2.27 -11.04 -1.66
C VAL A 189 -3.43 -11.54 -2.53
N PRO A 190 -3.90 -12.77 -2.31
CA PRO A 190 -5.06 -13.27 -3.02
C PRO A 190 -6.31 -12.50 -2.58
N SER A 191 -7.02 -11.93 -3.54
CA SER A 191 -8.34 -11.35 -3.29
C SER A 191 -9.39 -12.44 -3.07
N VAL A 192 -10.55 -12.04 -2.57
CA VAL A 192 -11.74 -12.88 -2.35
C VAL A 192 -12.86 -12.35 -3.23
N ASN A 193 -13.34 -13.21 -4.14
CA ASN A 193 -14.44 -12.90 -5.05
C ASN A 193 -15.51 -13.98 -4.95
N ASN A 194 -16.74 -13.58 -4.62
CA ASN A 194 -17.88 -14.49 -4.43
C ASN A 194 -17.59 -15.66 -3.46
N LEU A 195 -16.91 -15.38 -2.34
CA LEU A 195 -16.49 -16.37 -1.33
C LEU A 195 -15.47 -17.40 -1.86
N CYS A 196 -14.87 -17.14 -3.01
CA CYS A 196 -13.80 -17.92 -3.60
C CYS A 196 -12.51 -17.09 -3.67
N TRP A 197 -11.37 -17.75 -3.88
CA TRP A 197 -10.15 -17.05 -4.23
C TRP A 197 -10.28 -16.33 -5.58
N GLY A 198 -9.89 -15.06 -5.59
CA GLY A 198 -9.75 -14.22 -6.77
C GLY A 198 -8.30 -14.11 -7.23
N PRO A 199 -8.00 -13.17 -8.14
CA PRO A 199 -6.62 -12.90 -8.56
C PRO A 199 -5.77 -12.33 -7.41
N CYS A 200 -4.46 -12.42 -7.56
CA CYS A 200 -3.52 -11.67 -6.73
C CYS A 200 -3.67 -10.17 -7.01
N VAL A 201 -3.72 -9.38 -5.95
CA VAL A 201 -3.81 -7.92 -6.00
C VAL A 201 -2.76 -7.32 -5.06
N PRO A 202 -2.29 -6.09 -5.32
CA PRO A 202 -1.39 -5.41 -4.38
C PRO A 202 -2.05 -5.29 -3.00
N ALA A 203 -1.30 -5.61 -1.94
CA ALA A 203 -1.82 -5.58 -0.57
C ALA A 203 -2.35 -4.19 -0.15
N SER A 204 -1.79 -3.12 -0.72
CA SER A 204 -2.23 -1.73 -0.52
C SER A 204 -3.59 -1.39 -1.13
N GLN A 205 -4.09 -2.22 -2.05
CA GLN A 205 -5.40 -2.07 -2.68
C GLN A 205 -6.50 -2.87 -1.97
N CYS A 206 -6.15 -3.68 -0.96
CA CYS A 206 -7.10 -4.39 -0.13
C CYS A 206 -7.83 -3.47 0.85
N ALA A 207 -9.08 -3.79 1.16
CA ALA A 207 -9.85 -3.15 2.22
C ALA A 207 -9.15 -3.29 3.58
N PHE A 208 -8.61 -4.48 3.83
CA PHE A 208 -7.73 -4.81 4.94
C PHE A 208 -6.96 -6.09 4.56
N VAL A 209 -5.86 -6.35 5.26
CA VAL A 209 -5.07 -7.57 5.14
C VAL A 209 -5.13 -8.37 6.44
N PRO A 210 -4.90 -9.70 6.40
CA PRO A 210 -4.97 -10.53 7.60
C PRO A 210 -3.95 -10.17 8.68
N ASN A 211 -2.78 -9.67 8.28
CA ASN A 211 -1.72 -9.24 9.20
C ASN A 211 -0.69 -8.34 8.49
N CYS A 212 0.15 -7.67 9.27
CA CYS A 212 1.17 -6.75 8.74
C CYS A 212 2.26 -7.41 7.88
N SER A 213 2.47 -8.73 7.97
CA SER A 213 3.47 -9.41 7.14
C SER A 213 3.08 -9.49 5.66
N ASN A 214 1.82 -9.20 5.34
CA ASN A 214 1.33 -9.06 3.98
C ASN A 214 1.72 -7.73 3.32
N CYS A 215 2.16 -6.73 4.10
CA CYS A 215 2.64 -5.47 3.56
C CYS A 215 4.11 -5.60 3.17
N ASP A 216 4.50 -5.14 1.97
CA ASP A 216 5.92 -5.03 1.62
C ASP A 216 6.58 -3.91 2.47
N PRO A 217 7.49 -4.23 3.40
CA PRO A 217 8.07 -3.25 4.31
C PRO A 217 8.97 -2.21 3.60
N LYS A 218 9.31 -2.42 2.32
CA LYS A 218 10.10 -1.45 1.54
C LYS A 218 9.26 -0.32 0.98
N MET A 219 7.96 -0.54 0.79
CA MET A 219 7.06 0.36 0.07
C MET A 219 5.89 0.84 0.94
N TYR A 220 5.49 0.02 1.91
CA TYR A 220 4.30 0.23 2.71
C TYR A 220 4.59 0.14 4.20
N THR A 221 3.90 0.97 4.96
CA THR A 221 3.79 0.88 6.41
C THR A 221 2.51 0.15 6.76
N CYS A 222 2.59 -0.80 7.69
CA CYS A 222 1.39 -1.39 8.26
C CYS A 222 0.74 -0.42 9.25
N VAL A 223 -0.52 -0.10 9.01
CA VAL A 223 -1.38 0.67 9.91
C VAL A 223 -2.40 -0.29 10.47
N THR A 224 -2.52 -0.36 11.79
CA THR A 224 -3.53 -1.22 12.43
C THR A 224 -4.57 -0.36 13.12
N ASP A 225 -5.81 -0.45 12.67
CA ASP A 225 -6.94 0.16 13.34
C ASP A 225 -7.33 -0.74 14.52
N VAL A 226 -7.18 -0.20 15.73
CA VAL A 226 -7.43 -0.91 16.99
C VAL A 226 -8.81 -0.51 17.50
N GLY A 227 -9.78 -1.38 17.27
CA GLY A 227 -11.14 -1.28 17.81
C GLY A 227 -11.59 -2.61 18.44
N TRP A 228 -12.84 -2.99 18.19
CA TRP A 228 -13.37 -4.30 18.60
C TRP A 228 -12.70 -5.47 17.87
N VAL A 229 -12.25 -5.20 16.64
CA VAL A 229 -11.45 -6.08 15.80
C VAL A 229 -10.19 -5.32 15.39
N PHE A 230 -9.12 -6.06 15.11
CA PHE A 230 -7.91 -5.50 14.52
C PHE A 230 -8.05 -5.56 13.01
N GLU A 231 -8.01 -4.39 12.37
CA GLU A 231 -7.94 -4.30 10.91
C GLU A 231 -6.55 -3.78 10.53
N HIS A 232 -5.89 -4.47 9.60
CA HIS A 232 -4.55 -4.09 9.14
C HIS A 232 -4.65 -3.51 7.73
N HIS A 233 -4.01 -2.38 7.49
CA HIS A 233 -3.97 -1.70 6.19
C HIS A 233 -2.51 -1.50 5.77
N CYS A 234 -2.21 -1.75 4.49
CA CYS A 234 -0.91 -1.46 3.92
C CYS A 234 -0.94 -0.07 3.25
N VAL A 235 -0.36 0.92 3.92
CA VAL A 235 -0.41 2.32 3.47
C VAL A 235 0.94 2.72 2.88
N PRO A 236 1.01 3.38 1.70
CA PRO A 236 2.27 3.87 1.18
C PRO A 236 2.96 4.79 2.18
N THR A 237 4.24 4.53 2.50
CA THR A 237 4.97 5.37 3.46
C THR A 237 5.13 6.77 2.87
N PRO A 238 4.63 7.83 3.52
CA PRO A 238 4.75 9.18 2.98
C PRO A 238 6.23 9.56 2.80
N GLN A 239 6.56 10.10 1.62
CA GLN A 239 7.94 10.51 1.30
C GLN A 239 8.51 11.50 2.32
N ALA A 240 7.66 12.34 2.92
CA ALA A 240 8.02 13.29 3.97
C ALA A 240 8.60 12.60 5.22
N CYS A 241 8.17 11.38 5.51
CA CYS A 241 8.64 10.62 6.67
C CYS A 241 9.98 9.92 6.43
N LYS A 242 10.47 9.75 5.19
CA LYS A 242 11.76 9.09 4.91
C LYS A 242 11.97 7.77 5.68
N ASN A 243 10.92 6.97 5.81
CA ASN A 243 10.86 5.72 6.61
C ASN A 243 10.81 5.90 8.15
N ASP A 244 10.61 7.12 8.65
CA ASP A 244 10.24 7.36 10.05
C ASP A 244 8.79 6.90 10.26
N LEU A 245 8.65 5.73 10.88
CA LEU A 245 7.35 5.13 11.19
C LEU A 245 6.82 5.58 12.56
N SER A 246 7.39 6.62 13.17
CA SER A 246 6.89 7.15 14.42
C SER A 246 5.53 7.81 14.24
N CYS A 247 4.75 7.82 15.32
CA CYS A 247 3.48 8.56 15.36
C CYS A 247 3.64 10.05 15.09
N GLU A 248 4.78 10.65 15.46
CA GLU A 248 5.04 12.07 15.20
C GLU A 248 4.99 12.38 13.70
N CYS A 249 5.49 11.46 12.86
CA CYS A 249 5.43 11.63 11.42
C CYS A 249 4.13 11.11 10.80
N MET A 250 3.69 9.92 11.20
CA MET A 250 2.63 9.18 10.52
C MET A 250 1.21 9.59 10.94
N GLN A 251 0.99 10.02 12.18
CA GLN A 251 -0.35 10.17 12.78
C GLN A 251 -1.31 10.96 11.89
N ASN A 252 -0.88 12.12 11.39
CA ASN A 252 -1.74 12.99 10.58
C ASN A 252 -2.05 12.42 9.19
N ALA A 253 -1.20 11.52 8.69
CA ALA A 253 -1.35 10.93 7.37
C ALA A 253 -2.20 9.67 7.37
N VAL A 254 -2.24 8.92 8.48
CA VAL A 254 -2.84 7.57 8.47
C VAL A 254 -3.91 7.32 9.52
N CYS A 255 -3.84 7.98 10.68
CA CYS A 255 -4.86 7.81 11.73
C CYS A 255 -5.99 8.83 11.51
N LEU A 256 -7.07 8.36 10.89
CA LEU A 256 -8.27 9.15 10.62
C LEU A 256 -9.38 8.81 11.61
N PRO A 257 -10.31 9.75 11.90
CA PRO A 257 -11.50 9.44 12.68
C PRO A 257 -12.26 8.22 12.12
N PRO A 258 -12.73 7.27 12.97
CA PRO A 258 -12.74 7.34 14.43
C PRO A 258 -11.46 6.86 15.14
N PHE A 259 -10.45 6.41 14.39
CA PHE A 259 -9.16 5.91 14.88
C PHE A 259 -8.09 7.00 14.82
N ASP A 260 -8.26 8.10 15.55
CA ASP A 260 -7.41 9.30 15.46
C ASP A 260 -6.27 9.36 16.50
N HIS A 261 -6.16 8.37 17.38
CA HIS A 261 -5.07 8.26 18.36
C HIS A 261 -3.97 7.33 17.88
N CYS A 262 -2.77 7.88 17.63
CA CYS A 262 -1.64 7.06 17.19
C CYS A 262 -0.81 6.54 18.37
N SER A 263 -0.50 5.23 18.37
CA SER A 263 0.51 4.62 19.23
C SER A 263 1.50 3.77 18.40
N ALA A 264 2.71 3.56 18.93
CA ALA A 264 3.74 2.80 18.23
C ALA A 264 3.40 1.30 18.24
N SER A 265 3.47 0.65 17.07
CA SER A 265 3.29 -0.80 16.96
C SER A 265 4.56 -1.55 17.38
N PRO A 266 4.45 -2.71 18.05
CA PRO A 266 5.61 -3.56 18.35
C PRO A 266 6.17 -4.30 17.12
N THR A 267 5.43 -4.36 16.01
CA THR A 267 5.76 -5.19 14.83
C THR A 267 5.90 -4.37 13.55
N ASP A 268 6.61 -3.25 13.62
CA ASP A 268 6.89 -2.32 12.51
C ASP A 268 5.62 -1.71 11.90
N GLY A 269 5.26 -0.52 12.36
CA GLY A 269 4.07 0.21 11.91
C GLY A 269 3.52 1.16 12.98
N VAL A 270 2.27 1.55 12.80
CA VAL A 270 1.53 2.35 13.79
C VAL A 270 0.17 1.73 14.10
N PHE A 271 -0.27 1.92 15.34
CA PHE A 271 -1.61 1.60 15.78
C PHE A 271 -2.43 2.88 15.80
N CYS A 272 -3.59 2.84 15.17
CA CYS A 272 -4.58 3.91 15.20
C CYS A 272 -5.72 3.43 16.09
N GLU A 273 -5.78 3.96 17.31
CA GLU A 273 -6.74 3.57 18.34
C GLU A 273 -7.97 4.48 18.29
N CYS A 274 -9.15 3.89 18.49
CA CYS A 274 -10.37 4.65 18.68
C CYS A 274 -10.62 4.88 20.18
N THR A 275 -10.53 6.13 20.63
CA THR A 275 -10.71 6.46 22.06
C THR A 275 -12.16 6.31 22.54
N ASN A 276 -13.14 6.32 21.62
CA ASN A 276 -14.59 6.31 21.94
C ASN A 276 -15.36 5.18 21.25
N CYS A 277 -14.66 4.10 20.87
CA CYS A 277 -15.24 2.85 20.42
C CYS A 277 -15.23 1.84 21.58
#